data_AF-A0A9X2WSF6-F1
#
_entry.id   AF-A0A9X2WSF6-F1
#
_cell.length_a   1.000
_cell.length_b   1.000
_cell.length_c   1.000
_cell.angle_alpha   90.00
_cell.angle_beta   90.00
_cell.angle_gamma   90.00
#
_symmetry.space_group_name_H-M   'P 1'
#
loop_
_entity.id
_entity.type
_entity.pdbx_description
1 polymer ?
#
loop_
_entity_poly.entity_id
_entity_poly.type
_entity_poly.pdbx_seq_one_letter_code
_entity_poly.pdbx_strand_id
1 'polypeptide(L)'
;MQIKHGIYGVVIGLVLSAAAWADEAPKVGCAAKLEAISAELAQAKAAGNQHKVDGLEKAYYEVSTHCDDDSLYAERAAKVAALEEKLTERQNELAKAIEEGRSMDKINKKRNKVAEVELELAKARAELTQ
;
A
#
# COMPACT_ATOMS: atom_id res chain seq x y z
N MET A 1 48.86 -40.09 19.53
CA MET A 1 49.62 -39.13 18.71
C MET A 1 49.40 -37.74 19.31
N GLN A 2 50.46 -36.94 19.35
CA GLN A 2 50.72 -35.85 20.30
C GLN A 2 49.76 -34.65 20.27
N ILE A 3 49.49 -34.12 21.47
CA ILE A 3 49.05 -32.76 21.79
C ILE A 3 50.07 -31.75 21.25
N LYS A 4 49.62 -30.70 20.54
CA LYS A 4 50.29 -29.40 20.23
C LYS A 4 49.33 -28.64 19.29
N HIS A 5 48.74 -27.50 19.62
CA HIS A 5 49.42 -26.22 19.73
C HIS A 5 48.81 -25.34 20.83
N GLY A 6 49.67 -24.89 21.75
CA GLY A 6 49.40 -23.73 22.59
C GLY A 6 49.82 -22.45 21.89
N ILE A 7 49.13 -21.38 22.27
CA ILE A 7 49.55 -19.97 22.26
C ILE A 7 49.79 -19.38 20.87
N TYR A 8 48.87 -18.53 20.41
CA TYR A 8 49.17 -17.14 20.04
C TYR A 8 47.84 -16.41 19.87
N GLY A 9 47.58 -15.49 20.80
CA GLY A 9 46.43 -14.60 20.70
C GLY A 9 46.60 -13.69 19.50
N VAL A 10 45.59 -13.63 18.65
CA VAL A 10 45.26 -12.43 17.89
C VAL A 10 43.75 -12.30 17.94
N VAL A 11 43.28 -11.52 18.91
CA VAL A 11 41.95 -10.94 18.87
C VAL A 11 41.97 -9.96 17.71
N ILE A 12 41.56 -10.41 16.53
CA ILE A 12 41.22 -9.49 15.43
C ILE A 12 39.84 -8.96 15.77
N GLY A 13 39.83 -7.84 16.50
CA GLY A 13 38.68 -6.98 16.62
C GLY A 13 38.35 -6.41 15.25
N LEU A 14 37.50 -7.11 14.51
CA LEU A 14 36.87 -6.55 13.32
C LEU A 14 35.73 -5.66 13.81
N VAL A 15 36.06 -4.40 14.07
CA VAL A 15 35.08 -3.31 14.14
C VAL A 15 34.50 -3.17 12.73
N LEU A 16 33.41 -3.87 12.46
CA LEU A 16 32.53 -3.54 11.35
C LEU A 16 31.45 -2.64 11.92
N SER A 17 31.55 -1.37 11.54
CA SER A 17 30.58 -0.31 11.75
C SER A 17 29.16 -0.85 11.67
N ALA A 18 28.41 -0.74 12.76
CA ALA A 18 26.97 -0.77 12.67
C ALA A 18 26.59 0.41 11.77
N ALA A 19 26.31 0.14 10.50
CA ALA A 19 25.48 1.03 9.73
C ALA A 19 24.17 1.08 10.52
N ALA A 20 23.98 2.16 11.27
CA ALA A 20 22.68 2.49 11.80
C ALA A 20 21.80 2.67 10.56
N TRP A 21 21.07 1.61 10.20
CA TRP A 21 19.92 1.76 9.35
C TRP A 21 19.01 2.68 10.16
N ALA A 22 19.00 3.96 9.78
CA ALA A 22 17.94 4.85 10.22
C ALA A 22 16.67 4.20 9.68
N ASP A 23 15.89 3.59 10.58
CA ASP A 23 14.51 3.19 10.29
C ASP A 23 13.76 4.52 10.13
N GLU A 24 13.83 5.08 8.92
CA GLU A 24 13.00 6.21 8.55
C GLU A 24 11.57 5.72 8.67
N ALA A 25 10.80 6.32 9.59
CA ALA A 25 9.39 5.96 9.74
C ALA A 25 8.72 6.03 8.35
N PRO A 26 7.90 5.04 7.99
CA PRO A 26 7.27 5.02 6.68
C PRO A 26 6.52 6.33 6.48
N LYS A 27 6.87 7.06 5.40
CA LYS A 27 6.15 8.28 5.04
C LYS A 27 4.70 7.89 4.74
N VAL A 28 3.76 8.65 5.29
CA VAL A 28 2.32 8.51 5.09
C VAL A 28 1.76 9.75 4.40
N GLY A 29 0.54 9.67 3.90
CA GLY A 29 -0.20 10.77 3.31
C GLY A 29 0.50 11.42 2.11
N CYS A 30 0.52 12.75 2.08
CA CYS A 30 1.12 13.57 1.05
C CYS A 30 2.62 13.31 0.88
N ALA A 31 3.34 13.05 1.98
CA ALA A 31 4.78 12.76 1.93
C ALA A 31 5.05 11.42 1.23
N ALA A 32 4.25 10.39 1.50
CA ALA A 32 4.34 9.10 0.81
C ALA A 32 4.08 9.25 -0.71
N LYS A 33 3.08 10.06 -1.05
CA LYS A 33 2.68 10.33 -2.44
C LYS A 33 3.78 11.07 -3.21
N LEU A 34 4.41 12.07 -2.60
CA LEU A 34 5.55 12.77 -3.19
C LEU A 34 6.75 11.85 -3.37
N GLU A 35 7.03 10.97 -2.41
CA GLU A 35 8.10 10.00 -2.52
C GLU A 35 7.87 9.03 -3.67
N ALA A 36 6.66 8.46 -3.79
CA ALA A 36 6.29 7.58 -4.91
C ALA A 36 6.47 8.28 -6.27
N ILE A 37 5.99 9.52 -6.41
CA ILE A 37 6.16 10.32 -7.64
C ILE A 37 7.65 10.56 -7.91
N SER A 38 8.45 10.91 -6.89
CA SER A 38 9.88 11.17 -7.04
C SER A 38 10.66 9.92 -7.50
N ALA A 39 10.30 8.74 -6.99
CA ALA A 39 10.89 7.47 -7.39
C ALA A 39 10.56 7.14 -8.85
N GLU A 40 9.30 7.31 -9.25
CA GLU A 40 8.90 7.14 -10.66
C GLU A 40 9.58 8.13 -11.60
N LEU A 41 9.82 9.36 -11.12
CA LEU A 41 10.45 10.43 -11.89
C LEU A 41 11.93 10.11 -12.12
N ALA A 42 12.63 9.59 -11.10
CA ALA A 42 13.99 9.09 -11.25
C ALA A 42 14.07 7.95 -12.28
N GLN A 43 13.13 6.99 -12.23
CA GLN A 43 13.05 5.90 -13.22
C GLN A 43 12.76 6.41 -14.63
N ALA A 44 11.82 7.35 -14.79
CA ALA A 44 11.47 7.93 -16.09
C ALA A 44 12.65 8.70 -16.71
N LYS A 45 13.40 9.45 -15.89
CA LYS A 45 14.63 10.14 -16.31
C LYS A 45 15.70 9.15 -16.77
N ALA A 46 15.93 8.08 -16.01
CA ALA A 46 16.88 7.03 -16.37
C ALA A 46 16.50 6.31 -17.68
N ALA A 47 15.20 6.14 -17.94
CA ALA A 47 14.69 5.53 -19.17
C ALA A 47 14.63 6.49 -20.37
N GLY A 48 14.95 7.79 -20.20
CA GLY A 48 14.85 8.80 -21.26
C GLY A 48 13.42 9.07 -21.73
N ASN A 49 12.40 8.73 -20.92
CA ASN A 49 11.00 8.91 -21.29
C ASN A 49 10.53 10.32 -20.93
N GLN A 50 10.86 11.30 -21.78
CA GLN A 50 10.61 12.71 -21.50
C GLN A 50 9.12 13.01 -21.29
N HIS A 51 8.21 12.40 -22.06
CA HIS A 51 6.77 12.58 -21.86
C HIS A 51 6.30 12.12 -20.47
N LYS A 52 6.85 11.01 -19.97
CA LYS A 52 6.55 10.55 -18.60
C LYS A 52 7.16 11.49 -17.56
N VAL A 53 8.38 11.98 -17.79
CA VAL A 53 9.04 12.97 -16.90
C VAL A 53 8.19 14.23 -16.76
N ASP A 54 7.76 14.84 -17.87
CA ASP A 54 6.99 16.09 -17.85
C ASP A 54 5.65 15.91 -17.10
N GLY A 55 4.98 14.77 -17.30
CA GLY A 55 3.75 14.42 -16.58
C GLY A 55 3.97 14.22 -15.07
N LEU A 56 5.07 13.56 -14.69
CA LEU A 56 5.42 13.34 -13.28
C LEU A 56 5.89 14.62 -12.59
N GLU A 57 6.60 15.51 -13.27
CA GLU A 57 7.00 16.82 -12.72
C GLU A 57 5.77 17.69 -12.45
N LYS A 58 4.78 17.68 -13.35
CA LYS A 58 3.49 18.32 -13.10
C LYS A 58 2.78 17.69 -11.90
N ALA A 59 2.67 16.36 -11.84
CA ALA A 59 2.03 15.67 -10.72
C ALA A 59 2.73 15.95 -9.39
N TYR A 60 4.06 16.02 -9.38
CA TYR A 60 4.86 16.38 -8.21
C TYR A 60 4.53 17.79 -7.73
N TYR A 61 4.48 18.77 -8.63
CA TYR A 61 4.12 20.15 -8.30
C TYR A 61 2.71 20.27 -7.73
N GLU A 62 1.73 19.63 -8.35
CA GLU A 62 0.33 19.62 -7.88
C GLU A 62 0.23 19.04 -6.47
N VAL A 63 0.85 17.88 -6.23
CA VAL A 63 0.84 17.26 -4.89
C VAL A 63 1.62 18.11 -3.89
N SER A 64 2.77 18.67 -4.25
CA SER A 64 3.56 19.52 -3.34
C SER A 64 2.86 20.83 -2.98
N THR A 65 1.93 21.30 -3.82
CA THR A 65 1.26 22.60 -3.65
C THR A 65 -0.13 22.46 -3.03
N HIS A 66 -0.84 21.38 -3.35
CA HIS A 66 -2.27 21.23 -3.03
C HIS A 66 -2.59 20.01 -2.18
N CYS A 67 -1.64 19.11 -1.93
CA CYS A 67 -1.93 17.96 -1.09
C CYS A 67 -2.11 18.41 0.36
N ASP A 68 -3.28 18.08 0.89
CA ASP A 68 -3.69 18.32 2.25
C ASP A 68 -4.05 16.96 2.87
N ASP A 69 -3.34 16.58 3.93
CA ASP A 69 -3.49 15.26 4.55
C ASP A 69 -4.91 15.07 5.11
N ASP A 70 -5.55 16.15 5.58
CA ASP A 70 -6.93 16.12 6.08
C ASP A 70 -7.93 15.85 4.93
N SER A 71 -7.77 16.50 3.78
CA SER A 71 -8.54 16.22 2.56
C SER A 71 -8.32 14.77 2.08
N LEU A 72 -7.07 14.31 2.06
CA LEU A 72 -6.72 12.95 1.64
C LEU A 72 -7.34 11.89 2.57
N TYR A 73 -7.32 12.15 3.88
CA TYR A 73 -8.00 11.32 4.86
C TYR A 73 -9.52 11.33 4.65
N ALA A 74 -10.12 12.51 4.45
CA ALA A 74 -11.56 12.64 4.22
C ALA A 74 -12.02 11.88 2.97
N GLU A 75 -11.27 11.96 1.86
CA GLU A 75 -11.56 11.20 0.64
C GLU A 75 -11.51 9.68 0.87
N ARG A 76 -10.50 9.19 1.59
CA ARG A 76 -10.36 7.77 1.93
C ARG A 76 -11.45 7.30 2.89
N ALA A 77 -11.80 8.12 3.89
CA ALA A 77 -12.88 7.83 4.83
C ALA A 77 -14.23 7.74 4.12
N ALA A 78 -14.49 8.65 3.17
CA ALA A 78 -15.68 8.60 2.32
C ALA A 78 -15.72 7.32 1.46
N LYS A 79 -14.58 6.89 0.90
CA LYS A 79 -14.47 5.62 0.16
C LYS A 79 -14.79 4.41 1.04
N VAL A 80 -14.29 4.39 2.29
CA VAL A 80 -14.61 3.32 3.25
C VAL A 80 -16.11 3.29 3.54
N ALA A 81 -16.72 4.45 3.87
CA ALA A 81 -18.15 4.54 4.14
C ALA A 81 -19.01 4.05 2.95
N ALA A 82 -18.65 4.46 1.73
CA ALA A 82 -19.34 4.03 0.52
C ALA A 82 -19.23 2.51 0.28
N LEU A 83 -18.07 1.91 0.56
CA LEU A 83 -17.87 0.47 0.45
C LEU A 83 -18.61 -0.33 1.54
N GLU A 84 -18.76 0.22 2.74
CA GLU A 84 -19.57 -0.38 3.81
C GLU A 84 -21.07 -0.39 3.46
N GLU A 85 -21.57 0.71 2.88
CA GLU A 85 -22.93 0.78 2.35
C GLU A 85 -23.13 -0.25 1.22
N LYS A 86 -22.21 -0.26 0.24
CA LYS A 86 -22.23 -1.23 -0.87
C LYS A 86 -22.18 -2.67 -0.38
N LEU A 87 -21.39 -2.96 0.66
CA LEU A 87 -21.31 -4.30 1.25
C LEU A 87 -22.67 -4.73 1.81
N THR A 88 -23.30 -3.83 2.56
CA THR A 88 -24.64 -4.03 3.12
C THR A 88 -25.67 -4.28 2.02
N GLU A 89 -25.65 -3.49 0.95
CA GLU A 89 -26.52 -3.68 -0.22
C GLU A 89 -26.32 -5.07 -0.85
N ARG A 90 -25.06 -5.49 -1.07
CA ARG A 90 -24.74 -6.79 -1.67
C ARG A 90 -25.14 -7.97 -0.78
N GLN A 91 -24.99 -7.83 0.54
CA GLN A 91 -25.43 -8.84 1.50
C GLN A 91 -26.96 -8.98 1.49
N ASN A 92 -27.69 -7.87 1.47
CA ASN A 92 -29.15 -7.88 1.33
C ASN A 92 -29.61 -8.49 0.01
N GLU A 93 -28.96 -8.12 -1.10
CA GLU A 93 -29.20 -8.69 -2.42
C GLU A 93 -29.00 -10.21 -2.46
N LEU A 94 -28.00 -10.72 -1.72
CA LEU A 94 -27.72 -12.14 -1.58
C LEU A 94 -28.77 -12.84 -0.72
N ALA A 95 -29.11 -12.28 0.44
CA ALA A 95 -30.14 -12.81 1.33
C ALA A 95 -31.48 -12.96 0.61
N LYS A 96 -31.91 -11.92 -0.12
CA LYS A 96 -33.11 -11.93 -0.94
C LYS A 96 -33.08 -13.02 -2.02
N ALA A 97 -31.94 -13.24 -2.68
CA ALA A 97 -31.83 -14.29 -3.69
C ALA A 97 -31.92 -15.71 -3.10
N ILE A 98 -31.49 -15.89 -1.85
CA ILE A 98 -31.64 -17.15 -1.10
C ILE A 98 -33.10 -17.35 -0.71
N GLU A 99 -33.74 -16.33 -0.15
CA GLU A 99 -35.15 -16.35 0.25
C GLU A 99 -36.09 -16.64 -0.93
N GLU A 100 -35.85 -15.99 -2.06
CA GLU A 100 -36.61 -16.19 -3.31
C GLU A 100 -36.30 -17.53 -4.01
N GLY A 101 -35.40 -18.36 -3.47
CA GLY A 101 -35.05 -19.66 -4.05
C GLY A 101 -34.44 -19.56 -5.45
N ARG A 102 -33.65 -18.51 -5.72
CA ARG A 102 -32.99 -18.33 -7.03
C ARG A 102 -32.03 -19.48 -7.32
N SER A 103 -31.71 -19.69 -8.61
CA SER A 103 -30.78 -20.74 -9.01
C SER A 103 -29.41 -20.58 -8.35
N MET A 104 -28.71 -21.70 -8.14
CA MET A 104 -27.40 -21.71 -7.49
C MET A 104 -26.38 -20.82 -8.20
N ASP A 105 -26.43 -20.74 -9.53
CA ASP A 105 -25.60 -19.81 -10.32
C ASP A 105 -25.81 -18.35 -9.90
N LYS A 106 -27.07 -17.90 -9.77
CA LYS A 106 -27.40 -16.52 -9.38
C LYS A 106 -26.99 -16.22 -7.95
N ILE A 107 -27.16 -17.18 -7.04
CA ILE A 107 -26.71 -17.05 -5.64
C ILE A 107 -25.18 -16.94 -5.59
N ASN A 108 -24.46 -17.80 -6.31
CA ASN A 108 -22.99 -17.77 -6.35
C ASN A 108 -22.46 -16.47 -6.96
N LYS A 109 -23.11 -15.94 -8.01
CA LYS A 109 -22.75 -14.63 -8.57
C LYS A 109 -22.88 -13.51 -7.54
N LYS A 110 -23.91 -13.55 -6.68
CA LYS A 110 -24.10 -12.56 -5.61
C LYS A 110 -23.09 -12.73 -4.48
N ARG A 111 -22.76 -13.96 -4.08
CA ARG A 111 -21.67 -14.25 -3.13
C ARG A 111 -20.34 -13.68 -3.60
N ASN A 112 -20.00 -13.87 -4.88
CA ASN A 112 -18.76 -13.34 -5.44
C ASN A 112 -18.70 -11.81 -5.37
N LYS A 113 -19.83 -11.12 -5.62
CA LYS A 113 -19.91 -9.67 -5.48
C LYS A 113 -19.74 -9.20 -4.03
N VAL A 114 -20.28 -9.94 -3.05
CA VAL A 114 -20.04 -9.66 -1.62
C VAL A 114 -18.54 -9.76 -1.34
N ALA A 115 -17.91 -10.88 -1.71
CA ALA A 115 -16.49 -11.10 -1.49
C ALA A 115 -15.59 -10.05 -2.19
N GLU A 116 -15.96 -9.61 -3.40
CA GLU A 116 -15.27 -8.53 -4.12
C GLU A 116 -15.31 -7.21 -3.33
N VAL A 117 -16.49 -6.83 -2.82
CA VAL A 117 -16.64 -5.61 -2.02
C VAL A 117 -15.93 -5.73 -0.67
N GLU A 118 -15.93 -6.91 -0.03
CA GLU A 118 -15.16 -7.14 1.20
C GLU A 118 -13.65 -6.95 0.96
N LEU A 119 -13.13 -7.43 -0.17
CA LEU A 119 -11.74 -7.22 -0.56
C LEU A 119 -11.44 -5.75 -0.84
N GLU A 120 -12.32 -5.04 -1.56
CA GLU A 120 -12.19 -3.60 -1.80
C GLU A 120 -12.21 -2.81 -0.48
N LEU A 121 -13.12 -3.14 0.43
CA LEU A 121 -13.25 -2.51 1.74
C LEU A 121 -12.01 -2.73 2.60
N ALA A 122 -11.47 -3.95 2.61
CA ALA A 122 -10.23 -4.25 3.33
C ALA A 122 -9.05 -3.41 2.82
N LYS A 123 -8.92 -3.26 1.50
CA LYS A 123 -7.91 -2.40 0.88
C LYS A 123 -8.12 -0.93 1.24
N ALA A 124 -9.35 -0.43 1.14
CA ALA A 124 -9.66 0.96 1.47
C ALA A 124 -9.38 1.29 2.95
N ARG A 125 -9.67 0.35 3.86
CA ARG A 125 -9.33 0.51 5.29
C ARG A 125 -7.81 0.52 5.53
N ALA A 126 -7.05 -0.28 4.79
CA ALA A 126 -5.59 -0.23 4.85
C ALA A 126 -5.03 1.09 4.30
N GLU A 127 -5.61 1.61 3.21
CA GLU A 127 -5.27 2.91 2.63
C GLU A 127 -5.62 4.07 3.57
N LEU A 128 -6.69 3.97 4.36
CA LEU A 128 -7.11 5.00 5.31
C LEU A 128 -6.06 5.26 6.42
N THR A 129 -5.25 4.24 6.74
CA THR A 129 -4.19 4.32 7.76
C THR A 129 -2.81 4.68 7.22
N GLN A 130 -2.69 4.85 5.89
CA GLN A 130 -1.45 5.23 5.19
C GLN A 130 -1.40 6.73 4.91
#